data_AF-A0A1I1WBM6-F1
#
_entry.id   AF-A0A1I1WBM6-F1
#
_cell.length_a   1.000
_cell.length_b   1.000
_cell.length_c   1.000
_cell.angle_alpha   90.00
_cell.angle_beta   90.00
_cell.angle_gamma   90.00
#
_symmetry.space_group_name_H-M   'P 1'
#
loop_
_entity.id
_entity.type
_entity.pdbx_description
1 polymer ?
#
loop_
_entity_poly.entity_id
_entity_poly.type
_entity_poly.pdbx_seq_one_letter_code
_entity_poly.pdbx_strand_id
1 'polypeptide(L)'
;MESWAEQAGLILLGVFVAQSVNYLASKRRVHKIIKLHIEELKQLSLEVDRLTLIFERQLQIASLGGINQSFALPIKAPIYAHHYSDIMAELNIDQRISYQMIHTQIDSLNQHLAEAREFIANLPVLSKPEEADFEKYAQSAHEGFLACKVIQWHISYHLNNQSKPTLGYKDKKHQEFLQYYQDVYDEATAIKTHPSADLSPDFFEKIYDPSAFGNGYFNSHGERI
;
A
#
# COMPACT_ATOMS: atom_id res chain seq x y z
N MET A 1 -66.35 -8.73 -9.40
CA MET A 1 -65.29 -7.82 -9.89
C MET A 1 -64.28 -7.46 -8.79
N GLU A 2 -64.67 -7.43 -7.52
CA GLU A 2 -63.79 -7.06 -6.39
C GLU A 2 -62.58 -8.01 -6.18
N SER A 3 -62.75 -9.32 -6.41
CA SER A 3 -61.68 -10.32 -6.21
C SER A 3 -60.40 -10.09 -7.03
N TRP A 4 -60.50 -9.53 -8.24
CA TRP A 4 -59.33 -9.28 -9.08
C TRP A 4 -58.51 -8.08 -8.60
N ALA A 5 -59.17 -7.06 -8.04
CA ALA A 5 -58.49 -5.89 -7.49
C ALA A 5 -57.71 -6.24 -6.23
N GLU A 6 -58.27 -7.08 -5.36
CA GLU A 6 -57.59 -7.59 -4.16
C GLU A 6 -56.36 -8.42 -4.51
N GLN A 7 -56.47 -9.33 -5.49
CA GLN A 7 -55.34 -10.12 -5.99
C GLN A 7 -54.25 -9.24 -6.59
N ALA A 8 -54.62 -8.24 -7.40
CA ALA A 8 -53.67 -7.29 -7.95
C ALA A 8 -52.96 -6.48 -6.86
N GLY A 9 -53.67 -6.04 -5.81
CA GLY A 9 -53.11 -5.32 -4.67
C GLY A 9 -52.07 -6.15 -3.90
N LEU A 10 -52.36 -7.43 -3.64
CA LEU A 10 -51.41 -8.35 -2.98
C LEU A 10 -50.15 -8.60 -3.83
N ILE A 11 -50.31 -8.74 -5.16
CA ILE A 11 -49.18 -8.89 -6.08
C ILE A 11 -48.30 -7.64 -6.05
N LEU A 12 -48.89 -6.45 -6.14
CA LEU A 12 -48.15 -5.18 -6.09
C LEU A 12 -47.43 -4.99 -4.77
N LEU A 13 -48.07 -5.31 -3.64
CA LEU A 13 -47.45 -5.27 -2.33
C LEU A 13 -46.27 -6.26 -2.25
N GLY A 14 -46.43 -7.47 -2.77
CA GLY A 14 -45.36 -8.48 -2.83
C GLY A 14 -44.16 -7.99 -3.64
N VAL A 15 -44.39 -7.39 -4.81
CA VAL A 15 -43.33 -6.80 -5.65
C VAL A 15 -42.62 -5.65 -4.92
N PHE A 16 -43.38 -4.74 -4.29
CA PHE A 16 -42.82 -3.62 -3.54
C PHE A 16 -41.94 -4.09 -2.38
N VAL A 17 -42.40 -5.07 -1.60
CA VAL A 17 -41.64 -5.67 -0.50
C VAL A 17 -40.37 -6.33 -1.03
N ALA A 18 -40.46 -7.12 -2.10
CA ALA A 18 -39.30 -7.78 -2.70
C ALA A 18 -38.25 -6.77 -3.19
N GLN A 19 -38.68 -5.69 -3.86
CA GLN A 19 -37.79 -4.61 -4.31
C GLN A 19 -37.12 -3.90 -3.14
N SER A 20 -37.87 -3.62 -2.08
CA SER A 20 -37.34 -2.99 -0.86
C SER A 20 -36.29 -3.87 -0.17
N VAL A 21 -36.55 -5.17 -0.05
CA VAL A 21 -35.60 -6.14 0.53
C VAL A 21 -34.34 -6.23 -0.32
N ASN A 22 -34.48 -6.32 -1.64
CA ASN A 22 -33.34 -6.37 -2.57
C ASN A 22 -32.49 -5.10 -2.49
N TYR A 23 -33.12 -3.93 -2.41
CA TYR A 23 -32.42 -2.65 -2.25
C TYR A 23 -31.63 -2.60 -0.93
N LEU A 24 -32.25 -2.99 0.19
CA LEU A 24 -31.58 -3.02 1.49
C LEU A 24 -30.42 -4.04 1.53
N ALA A 25 -30.61 -5.21 0.92
CA ALA A 25 -29.56 -6.22 0.82
C ALA A 25 -28.38 -5.72 -0.03
N SER A 26 -28.67 -5.08 -1.17
CA SER A 26 -27.65 -4.46 -2.04
C SER A 26 -26.87 -3.39 -1.29
N LYS A 27 -27.56 -2.47 -0.61
CA LYS A 27 -26.93 -1.39 0.16
C LYS A 27 -26.03 -1.94 1.28
N ARG A 28 -26.46 -2.98 1.98
CA ARG A 28 -25.64 -3.67 3.00
C ARG A 28 -24.41 -4.33 2.38
N ARG A 29 -24.56 -4.99 1.22
CA ARG A 29 -23.44 -5.60 0.49
C ARG A 29 -22.41 -4.53 0.12
N VAL A 30 -22.83 -3.44 -0.51
CA VAL A 30 -21.91 -2.36 -0.94
C VAL A 30 -21.19 -1.76 0.26
N HIS A 31 -21.89 -1.47 1.34
CA HIS A 31 -21.27 -0.93 2.55
C HIS A 31 -20.24 -1.90 3.16
N LYS A 32 -20.52 -3.21 3.14
CA LYS A 32 -19.56 -4.24 3.54
C LYS A 32 -18.31 -4.24 2.64
N ILE A 33 -18.48 -4.12 1.33
CA ILE A 33 -17.35 -4.09 0.39
C ILE A 33 -16.50 -2.82 0.58
N ILE A 34 -17.12 -1.65 0.80
CA ILE A 34 -16.40 -0.42 1.13
C ILE A 34 -15.56 -0.61 2.39
N LYS A 35 -16.12 -1.23 3.44
CA LYS A 35 -15.37 -1.55 4.65
C LYS A 35 -14.18 -2.47 4.35
N LEU A 36 -14.36 -3.49 3.50
CA LEU A 36 -13.27 -4.39 3.11
C LEU A 36 -12.16 -3.66 2.34
N HIS A 37 -12.48 -2.67 1.51
CA HIS A 37 -11.46 -1.85 0.84
C HIS A 37 -10.65 -1.02 1.84
N ILE A 38 -11.29 -0.47 2.87
CA ILE A 38 -10.58 0.25 3.94
C ILE A 38 -9.66 -0.69 4.73
N GLU A 39 -10.11 -1.90 5.05
CA GLU A 39 -9.25 -2.89 5.70
C GLU A 39 -8.10 -3.35 4.79
N GLU A 40 -8.35 -3.50 3.49
CA GLU A 40 -7.29 -3.78 2.51
C GLU A 40 -6.26 -2.64 2.47
N LEU A 41 -6.67 -1.37 2.45
CA LEU A 41 -5.71 -0.25 2.52
C LEU A 41 -4.84 -0.29 3.78
N LYS A 42 -5.38 -0.67 4.94
CA LYS A 42 -4.59 -0.85 6.16
C LYS A 42 -3.60 -2.01 6.03
N GLN A 43 -4.03 -3.13 5.44
CA GLN A 43 -3.15 -4.25 5.16
C GLN A 43 -2.03 -3.86 4.19
N LEU A 44 -2.36 -3.14 3.12
CA LEU A 44 -1.40 -2.60 2.16
C LEU A 44 -0.39 -1.68 2.85
N SER A 45 -0.83 -0.82 3.78
CA SER A 45 0.10 -0.01 4.59
C SER A 45 1.15 -0.87 5.28
N LEU A 46 0.73 -1.92 5.98
CA LEU A 46 1.64 -2.83 6.69
C LEU A 46 2.57 -3.61 5.76
N GLU A 47 2.07 -4.02 4.58
CA GLU A 47 2.90 -4.69 3.57
C GLU A 47 3.93 -3.73 2.97
N VAL A 48 3.55 -2.48 2.69
CA VAL A 48 4.46 -1.44 2.22
C VAL A 48 5.48 -1.07 3.30
N ASP A 49 5.10 -0.99 4.57
CA ASP A 49 6.03 -0.75 5.69
C ASP A 49 7.15 -1.79 5.73
N ARG A 50 6.81 -3.07 5.53
CA ARG A 50 7.81 -4.15 5.46
C ARG A 50 8.73 -4.00 4.26
N LEU A 51 8.21 -3.58 3.11
CA LEU A 51 9.03 -3.31 1.93
C LEU A 51 9.96 -2.11 2.13
N THR A 52 9.49 -1.06 2.79
CA THR A 52 10.30 0.11 3.16
C THR A 52 11.54 -0.33 3.93
N LEU A 53 11.38 -1.19 4.95
CA LEU A 53 12.49 -1.74 5.73
C LEU A 53 13.44 -2.59 4.87
N ILE A 54 12.92 -3.34 3.90
CA ILE A 54 13.75 -4.11 2.98
C ILE A 54 14.58 -3.16 2.10
N PHE A 55 13.98 -2.14 1.48
CA PHE A 55 14.70 -1.20 0.64
C PHE A 55 15.69 -0.35 1.43
N GLU A 56 15.35 0.05 2.65
CA GLU A 56 16.26 0.74 3.56
C GLU A 56 17.52 -0.11 3.83
N ARG A 57 17.34 -1.40 4.13
CA ARG A 57 18.44 -2.34 4.29
C ARG A 57 19.24 -2.51 3.00
N GLN A 58 18.58 -2.55 1.84
CA GLN A 58 19.27 -2.65 0.55
C GLN A 58 20.12 -1.42 0.28
N LEU A 59 19.63 -0.21 0.61
CA LEU A 59 20.39 1.04 0.53
C LEU A 59 21.63 1.03 1.44
N GLN A 60 21.49 0.57 2.69
CA GLN A 60 22.61 0.44 3.62
C GLN A 60 23.66 -0.57 3.14
N ILE A 61 23.24 -1.69 2.54
CA ILE A 61 24.17 -2.66 1.94
C ILE A 61 24.86 -2.04 0.72
N ALA A 62 24.11 -1.30 -0.10
CA ALA A 62 24.65 -0.64 -1.29
C ALA A 62 25.68 0.44 -0.94
N SER A 63 25.47 1.22 0.13
CA SER A 63 26.41 2.26 0.59
C SER A 63 27.76 1.69 1.06
N LEU A 64 27.82 0.39 1.34
CA LEU A 64 29.05 -0.35 1.65
C LEU A 64 29.64 -1.09 0.44
N GLY A 65 29.10 -0.87 -0.76
CA GLY A 65 29.52 -1.59 -1.97
C GLY A 65 29.12 -3.06 -1.95
N GLY A 66 28.01 -3.40 -1.30
CA GLY A 66 27.43 -4.74 -1.29
C GLY A 66 26.19 -4.84 -2.17
N ILE A 67 25.80 -6.08 -2.51
CA ILE A 67 24.52 -6.40 -3.15
C ILE A 67 23.85 -7.50 -2.34
N ASN A 68 22.58 -7.30 -1.99
CA ASN A 68 21.79 -8.32 -1.33
C ASN A 68 21.05 -9.18 -2.37
N GLN A 69 21.15 -10.50 -2.27
CA GLN A 69 20.45 -11.42 -3.16
C GLN A 69 18.99 -11.67 -2.74
N SER A 70 18.56 -11.19 -1.57
CA SER A 70 17.16 -11.32 -1.15
C SER A 70 16.25 -10.35 -1.91
N PHE A 71 15.12 -10.86 -2.40
CA PHE A 71 14.09 -10.07 -3.06
C PHE A 71 12.79 -10.08 -2.25
N ALA A 72 12.08 -8.97 -2.30
CA ALA A 72 10.75 -8.84 -1.76
C ALA A 72 9.71 -9.55 -2.63
N LEU A 73 8.60 -9.95 -2.00
CA LEU A 73 7.44 -10.49 -2.72
C LEU A 73 6.52 -9.35 -3.17
N PRO A 74 5.81 -9.52 -4.30
CA PRO A 74 4.84 -8.53 -4.76
C PRO A 74 3.65 -8.45 -3.79
N ILE A 75 3.14 -7.23 -3.62
CA ILE A 75 1.96 -6.92 -2.82
C ILE A 75 0.70 -7.33 -3.60
N LYS A 76 -0.30 -7.89 -2.91
CA LYS A 76 -1.58 -8.27 -3.52
C LYS A 76 -2.73 -7.44 -2.95
N ALA A 77 -3.60 -6.95 -3.84
CA ALA A 77 -4.82 -6.23 -3.50
C ALA A 77 -6.08 -6.92 -4.09
N PRO A 78 -6.45 -8.12 -3.61
CA PRO A 78 -7.54 -8.90 -4.18
C PRO A 78 -8.92 -8.25 -4.05
N ILE A 79 -9.18 -7.47 -3.00
CA ILE A 79 -10.49 -6.82 -2.79
C ILE A 79 -10.68 -5.73 -3.84
N TYR A 80 -9.69 -4.85 -4.02
CA TYR A 80 -9.74 -3.84 -5.07
C TYR A 80 -9.88 -4.48 -6.46
N ALA A 81 -9.03 -5.46 -6.78
CA ALA A 81 -9.02 -6.10 -8.10
C ALA A 81 -10.36 -6.75 -8.49
N HIS A 82 -11.08 -7.33 -7.53
CA HIS A 82 -12.32 -8.07 -7.81
C HIS A 82 -13.61 -7.30 -7.48
N HIS A 83 -13.56 -6.30 -6.61
CA HIS A 83 -14.75 -5.67 -6.05
C HIS A 83 -14.79 -4.14 -6.17
N TYR A 84 -13.79 -3.49 -6.77
CA TYR A 84 -13.83 -2.04 -6.94
C TYR A 84 -15.03 -1.58 -7.78
N SER A 85 -15.32 -2.28 -8.88
CA SER A 85 -16.47 -1.98 -9.76
C SER A 85 -17.83 -2.05 -9.04
N ASP A 86 -17.96 -2.93 -8.03
CA ASP A 86 -19.18 -3.10 -7.23
C ASP A 86 -19.49 -1.86 -6.37
N ILE A 87 -18.49 -1.04 -6.05
CA ILE A 87 -18.65 0.11 -5.12
C ILE A 87 -18.48 1.46 -5.80
N MET A 88 -17.99 1.51 -7.04
CA MET A 88 -17.69 2.77 -7.73
C MET A 88 -18.84 3.76 -7.63
N ALA A 89 -20.08 3.32 -7.88
CA ALA A 89 -21.26 4.20 -7.87
C ALA A 89 -21.50 4.92 -6.55
N GLU A 90 -21.14 4.32 -5.42
CA GLU A 90 -21.31 4.90 -4.07
C GLU A 90 -20.10 5.77 -3.65
N LEU A 91 -18.95 5.62 -4.32
CA LEU A 91 -17.77 6.43 -4.05
C LEU A 91 -17.86 7.78 -4.75
N ASN A 92 -17.45 8.84 -4.04
CA ASN A 92 -17.25 10.15 -4.64
C ASN A 92 -15.98 10.18 -5.51
N ILE A 93 -15.85 11.23 -6.32
CA ILE A 93 -14.75 11.37 -7.28
C ILE A 93 -13.36 11.35 -6.60
N ASP A 94 -13.22 12.02 -5.47
CA ASP A 94 -11.95 12.11 -4.73
C ASP A 94 -11.53 10.75 -4.18
N GLN A 95 -12.48 10.00 -3.62
CA GLN A 95 -12.27 8.62 -3.18
C GLN A 95 -11.83 7.72 -4.34
N ARG A 96 -12.51 7.81 -5.50
CA ARG A 96 -12.18 7.01 -6.68
C ARG A 96 -10.76 7.28 -7.17
N ILE A 97 -10.40 8.56 -7.31
CA ILE A 97 -9.05 8.99 -7.71
C ILE A 97 -8.01 8.47 -6.71
N SER A 98 -8.27 8.64 -5.41
CA SER A 98 -7.34 8.22 -4.37
C SER A 98 -7.10 6.70 -4.37
N TYR A 99 -8.15 5.88 -4.49
CA TYR A 99 -7.99 4.43 -4.64
C TYR A 99 -7.19 4.09 -5.90
N GLN A 100 -7.57 4.63 -7.07
CA GLN A 100 -6.87 4.36 -8.33
C GLN A 100 -5.39 4.73 -8.26
N MET A 101 -5.07 5.88 -7.68
CA MET A 101 -3.69 6.33 -7.50
C MET A 101 -2.88 5.37 -6.62
N ILE A 102 -3.41 4.98 -5.45
CA ILE A 102 -2.75 4.03 -4.54
C ILE A 102 -2.48 2.71 -5.27
N HIS A 103 -3.50 2.12 -5.89
CA HIS A 103 -3.34 0.82 -6.55
C HIS A 103 -2.45 0.89 -7.80
N THR A 104 -2.48 1.99 -8.56
CA THR A 104 -1.54 2.20 -9.67
C THR A 104 -0.09 2.28 -9.16
N GLN A 105 0.15 2.95 -8.03
CA GLN A 105 1.48 3.01 -7.43
C GLN A 105 1.94 1.64 -6.91
N ILE A 106 1.04 0.85 -6.32
CA ILE A 106 1.32 -0.54 -5.92
C ILE A 106 1.69 -1.40 -7.14
N ASP A 107 0.98 -1.26 -8.26
CA ASP A 107 1.29 -1.99 -9.50
C ASP A 107 2.65 -1.59 -10.06
N SER A 108 2.97 -0.29 -10.09
CA SER A 108 4.31 0.21 -10.47
C SER A 108 5.40 -0.32 -9.54
N LEU A 109 5.16 -0.37 -8.23
CA LEU A 109 6.10 -0.95 -7.26
C LEU A 109 6.31 -2.45 -7.49
N ASN A 110 5.25 -3.18 -7.80
CA ASN A 110 5.33 -4.61 -8.14
C ASN A 110 6.12 -4.85 -9.42
N GLN A 111 5.97 -3.98 -10.42
CA GLN A 111 6.80 -4.02 -11.63
C GLN A 111 8.28 -3.77 -11.30
N HIS A 112 8.56 -2.74 -10.50
CA HIS A 112 9.92 -2.44 -10.02
C HIS A 112 10.56 -3.63 -9.30
N LEU A 113 9.81 -4.30 -8.41
CA LEU A 113 10.26 -5.51 -7.73
C LEU A 113 10.61 -6.65 -8.69
N ALA A 114 9.83 -6.81 -9.77
CA ALA A 114 10.10 -7.82 -10.79
C ALA A 114 11.38 -7.52 -11.57
N GLU A 115 11.57 -6.26 -11.98
CA GLU A 115 12.78 -5.79 -12.69
C GLU A 115 14.03 -5.90 -11.80
N ALA A 116 13.94 -5.51 -10.53
CA ALA A 116 15.02 -5.64 -9.56
C ALA A 116 15.41 -7.11 -9.34
N ARG A 117 14.41 -8.01 -9.25
CA ARG A 117 14.65 -9.45 -9.12
C ARG A 117 15.36 -10.02 -10.34
N GLU A 118 14.94 -9.64 -11.55
CA GLU A 118 15.58 -10.07 -12.79
C GLU A 118 17.03 -9.58 -12.87
N PHE A 119 17.27 -8.31 -12.52
CA PHE A 119 18.61 -7.74 -12.46
C PHE A 119 19.52 -8.55 -11.52
N ILE A 120 19.08 -8.80 -10.28
CA ILE A 120 19.86 -9.56 -9.30
C ILE A 120 20.11 -11.00 -9.77
N ALA A 121 19.11 -11.65 -10.37
CA ALA A 121 19.24 -13.02 -10.88
C ALA A 121 20.27 -13.15 -12.01
N ASN A 122 20.49 -12.08 -12.77
CA ASN A 122 21.45 -12.02 -13.86
C ASN A 122 22.87 -11.61 -13.40
N LEU A 123 23.07 -11.28 -12.13
CA LEU A 123 24.40 -10.97 -11.62
C LEU A 123 25.29 -12.22 -11.60
N PRO A 124 26.57 -12.09 -11.98
CA PRO A 124 27.48 -13.23 -12.00
C PRO A 124 27.76 -13.74 -10.58
N VAL A 125 27.34 -14.97 -10.27
CA VAL A 125 27.48 -15.58 -8.94
C VAL A 125 28.94 -15.78 -8.52
N LEU A 126 29.85 -15.94 -9.49
CA LEU A 126 31.26 -16.28 -9.26
C LEU A 126 32.24 -15.13 -9.57
N SER A 127 31.73 -14.01 -10.09
CA SER A 127 32.54 -12.83 -10.43
C SER A 127 32.24 -11.72 -9.44
N LYS A 128 33.26 -10.92 -9.08
CA LYS A 128 33.01 -9.69 -8.33
C LYS A 128 32.14 -8.76 -9.20
N PRO A 129 31.00 -8.24 -8.71
CA PRO A 129 30.18 -7.29 -9.46
C PRO A 129 31.01 -6.06 -9.87
N GLU A 130 30.66 -5.46 -11.01
CA GLU A 130 31.31 -4.24 -11.48
C GLU A 130 30.78 -3.02 -10.71
N GLU A 131 31.52 -1.91 -10.72
CA GLU A 131 31.08 -0.65 -10.09
C GLU A 131 29.70 -0.20 -10.59
N ALA A 132 29.43 -0.40 -11.88
CA ALA A 132 28.15 -0.10 -12.50
C ALA A 132 26.99 -0.94 -11.94
N ASP A 133 27.25 -2.19 -11.52
CA ASP A 133 26.23 -3.06 -10.91
C ASP A 133 25.85 -2.54 -9.52
N PHE A 134 26.82 -2.06 -8.73
CA PHE A 134 26.56 -1.47 -7.42
C PHE A 134 25.76 -0.19 -7.53
N GLU A 135 26.09 0.70 -8.48
CA GLU A 135 25.34 1.95 -8.68
C GLU A 135 23.92 1.68 -9.14
N LYS A 136 23.72 0.73 -10.07
CA LYS A 136 22.38 0.34 -10.53
C LYS A 136 21.57 -0.28 -9.40
N TYR A 137 22.18 -1.14 -8.59
CA TYR A 137 21.53 -1.72 -7.41
C TYR A 137 21.15 -0.63 -6.38
N ALA A 138 22.06 0.29 -6.07
CA ALA A 138 21.81 1.41 -5.16
C ALA A 138 20.67 2.30 -5.65
N GLN A 139 20.65 2.61 -6.94
CA GLN A 139 19.59 3.39 -7.56
C GLN A 139 18.24 2.68 -7.49
N SER A 140 18.20 1.37 -7.78
CA SER A 140 16.97 0.58 -7.68
C SER A 140 16.44 0.53 -6.24
N ALA A 141 17.32 0.35 -5.25
CA ALA A 141 16.95 0.37 -3.84
C ALA A 141 16.42 1.74 -3.41
N HIS A 142 17.05 2.82 -3.90
CA HIS A 142 16.61 4.20 -3.66
C HIS A 142 15.21 4.45 -4.20
N GLU A 143 14.96 4.14 -5.47
CA GLU A 143 13.66 4.31 -6.12
C GLU A 143 12.56 3.49 -5.43
N GLY A 144 12.87 2.25 -5.04
CA GLY A 144 11.96 1.39 -4.30
C GLY A 144 11.58 1.99 -2.92
N PHE A 145 12.57 2.49 -2.19
CA PHE A 145 12.34 3.16 -0.90
C PHE A 145 11.42 4.39 -1.05
N LEU A 146 11.71 5.26 -2.03
CA LEU A 146 10.87 6.43 -2.31
C LEU A 146 9.44 6.03 -2.67
N ALA A 147 9.28 5.05 -3.55
CA ALA A 147 7.97 4.56 -3.97
C ALA A 147 7.15 4.07 -2.77
N CYS A 148 7.75 3.28 -1.87
CA CYS A 148 7.07 2.80 -0.66
C CYS A 148 6.62 3.96 0.24
N LYS A 149 7.48 4.94 0.52
CA LYS A 149 7.16 6.11 1.36
C LYS A 149 6.04 6.96 0.75
N VAL A 150 6.06 7.18 -0.57
CA VAL A 150 4.99 7.88 -1.28
C VAL A 150 3.65 7.13 -1.16
N ILE A 151 3.66 5.81 -1.35
CA ILE A 151 2.46 4.98 -1.19
C ILE A 151 1.92 5.05 0.25
N GLN A 152 2.80 4.92 1.26
CA GLN A 152 2.43 5.05 2.68
C GLN A 152 1.75 6.39 2.97
N TRP A 153 2.29 7.48 2.42
CA TRP A 153 1.70 8.80 2.57
C TRP A 153 0.30 8.85 1.98
N HIS A 154 0.10 8.35 0.76
CA HIS A 154 -1.23 8.35 0.12
C HIS A 154 -2.24 7.46 0.82
N ILE A 155 -1.84 6.28 1.30
CA ILE A 155 -2.70 5.39 2.09
C ILE A 155 -3.09 6.10 3.40
N SER A 156 -2.12 6.65 4.12
CA SER A 156 -2.36 7.38 5.37
C SER A 156 -3.29 8.57 5.16
N TYR A 157 -3.06 9.33 4.08
CA TYR A 157 -3.89 10.45 3.71
C TYR A 157 -5.33 10.02 3.41
N HIS A 158 -5.53 8.94 2.65
CA HIS A 158 -6.85 8.38 2.38
C HIS A 158 -7.56 7.96 3.67
N LEU A 159 -6.89 7.17 4.51
CA LEU A 159 -7.45 6.62 5.75
C LEU A 159 -7.84 7.72 6.76
N ASN A 160 -7.11 8.84 6.76
CA ASN A 160 -7.39 9.99 7.62
C ASN A 160 -8.45 10.95 7.03
N ASN A 161 -8.74 10.86 5.73
CA ASN A 161 -9.65 11.76 5.02
C ASN A 161 -10.70 10.99 4.20
N GLN A 162 -11.21 9.87 4.74
CA GLN A 162 -12.03 8.90 3.99
C GLN A 162 -13.24 9.50 3.26
N SER A 163 -13.86 10.55 3.80
CA SER A 163 -15.01 11.20 3.17
C SER A 163 -14.62 12.06 1.96
N LYS A 164 -13.39 12.59 1.92
CA LYS A 164 -12.90 13.48 0.87
C LYS A 164 -11.36 13.50 0.82
N PRO A 165 -10.72 12.45 0.27
CA PRO A 165 -9.26 12.34 0.19
C PRO A 165 -8.71 13.11 -1.03
N THR A 166 -9.03 14.41 -1.13
CA THR A 166 -8.64 15.26 -2.25
C THR A 166 -7.17 15.69 -2.16
N LEU A 167 -6.36 15.41 -3.20
CA LEU A 167 -5.12 16.14 -3.47
C LEU A 167 -5.36 17.06 -4.67
N GLY A 168 -5.88 18.26 -4.40
CA GLY A 168 -6.05 19.28 -5.41
C GLY A 168 -4.70 19.85 -5.84
N TYR A 169 -4.51 20.04 -7.14
CA TYR A 169 -3.31 20.69 -7.64
C TYR A 169 -3.14 22.08 -6.99
N LYS A 170 -1.96 22.33 -6.42
CA LYS A 170 -1.60 23.56 -5.69
C LYS A 170 -2.40 23.83 -4.41
N ASP A 171 -3.16 22.87 -3.89
CA ASP A 171 -3.72 23.03 -2.56
C ASP A 171 -2.64 22.90 -1.47
N LYS A 172 -2.99 23.25 -0.24
CA LYS A 172 -2.08 23.18 0.90
C LYS A 172 -1.55 21.74 1.13
N LYS A 173 -2.38 20.73 0.88
CA LYS A 173 -2.01 19.32 1.09
C LYS A 173 -1.05 18.80 0.03
N HIS A 174 -1.17 19.28 -1.21
CA HIS A 174 -0.21 19.06 -2.26
C HIS A 174 1.14 19.70 -1.94
N GLN A 175 1.16 20.91 -1.36
CA GLN A 175 2.41 21.53 -0.90
C GLN A 175 3.06 20.73 0.25
N GLU A 176 2.27 20.29 1.22
CA GLU A 176 2.74 19.40 2.30
C GLU A 176 3.30 18.08 1.74
N PHE A 177 2.65 17.50 0.73
CA PHE A 177 3.14 16.31 0.03
C PHE A 177 4.47 16.56 -0.68
N LEU A 178 4.63 17.68 -1.39
CA LEU A 178 5.87 18.01 -2.07
C LEU A 178 7.03 18.18 -1.09
N GLN A 179 6.78 18.79 0.07
CA GLN A 179 7.78 18.88 1.13
C GLN A 179 8.14 17.50 1.66
N TYR A 180 7.13 16.68 1.99
CA TYR A 180 7.34 15.30 2.44
C TYR A 180 8.17 14.49 1.42
N TYR A 181 7.85 14.60 0.14
CA TYR A 181 8.59 13.94 -0.93
C TYR A 181 10.07 14.35 -0.94
N GLN A 182 10.35 15.64 -0.79
CA GLN A 182 11.73 16.13 -0.72
C GLN A 182 12.44 15.61 0.53
N ASP A 183 11.79 15.63 1.69
CA ASP A 183 12.37 15.16 2.95
C ASP A 183 12.74 13.66 2.85
N VAL A 184 11.88 12.85 2.23
CA VAL A 184 12.12 11.42 1.99
C VAL A 184 13.22 11.19 0.94
N TYR A 185 13.28 12.04 -0.08
CA TYR A 185 14.36 12.00 -1.07
C TYR A 185 15.72 12.25 -0.42
N ASP A 186 15.79 13.26 0.45
CA ASP A 186 17.00 13.60 1.18
C ASP A 186 17.37 12.50 2.20
N GLU A 187 16.39 11.90 2.88
CA GLU A 187 16.55 10.72 3.75
C GLU A 187 17.18 9.55 2.98
N ALA A 188 16.61 9.18 1.83
CA ALA A 188 17.10 8.06 1.00
C ALA A 188 18.52 8.33 0.47
N THR A 189 18.78 9.57 0.04
CA THR A 189 20.11 10.00 -0.43
C THR A 189 21.13 9.92 0.72
N ALA A 190 20.78 10.38 1.91
CA ALA A 190 21.66 10.33 3.08
C ALA A 190 22.05 8.88 3.43
N ILE A 191 21.10 7.94 3.39
CA ILE A 191 21.37 6.51 3.63
C ILE A 191 22.31 5.96 2.55
N LYS A 192 22.10 6.33 1.28
CA LYS A 192 22.94 5.92 0.15
C LYS A 192 24.38 6.44 0.28
N THR A 193 24.58 7.69 0.72
CA THR A 193 25.90 8.36 0.73
C THR A 193 26.67 8.19 2.03
N HIS A 194 26.00 7.93 3.15
CA HIS A 194 26.64 7.70 4.43
C HIS A 194 26.74 6.20 4.68
N PRO A 195 27.91 5.56 4.50
CA PRO A 195 28.11 4.21 4.99
C PRO A 195 27.92 4.26 6.51
N SER A 196 26.82 3.68 6.99
CA SER A 196 26.65 3.45 8.42
C SER A 196 27.81 2.56 8.85
N ALA A 197 28.81 3.15 9.50
CA ALA A 197 30.05 2.49 9.89
C ALA A 197 29.84 1.32 10.85
N ASP A 198 28.61 1.12 11.30
CA ASP A 198 28.20 0.05 12.19
C ASP A 198 26.90 -0.61 11.67
N LEU A 199 27.05 -1.70 10.91
CA LEU A 199 25.96 -2.67 10.67
C LEU A 199 25.94 -3.71 11.80
N SER A 200 26.27 -3.33 13.04
CA SER A 200 26.08 -4.24 14.16
C SER A 200 24.58 -4.53 14.31
N PRO A 201 24.20 -5.78 14.67
CA PRO A 201 22.83 -6.10 15.09
C PRO A 201 22.24 -5.06 16.05
N ASP A 202 23.06 -4.51 16.94
CA ASP A 202 22.68 -3.49 17.93
C ASP A 202 22.29 -2.14 17.32
N PHE A 203 22.88 -1.73 16.19
CA PHE A 203 22.45 -0.55 15.45
C PHE A 203 21.10 -0.78 14.78
N PHE A 204 20.87 -1.98 14.26
CA PHE A 204 19.58 -2.36 13.67
C PHE A 204 18.47 -2.47 14.70
N GLU A 205 18.74 -3.00 15.90
CA GLU A 205 17.75 -3.08 16.98
C GLU A 205 17.34 -1.71 17.54
N LYS A 206 18.17 -0.67 17.39
CA LYS A 206 17.82 0.71 17.76
C LYS A 206 16.83 1.38 16.80
N ILE A 207 16.86 0.99 15.53
CA ILE A 207 15.96 1.52 14.48
C ILE A 207 14.70 0.64 14.35
N TYR A 208 14.83 -0.64 14.70
CA TYR A 208 13.73 -1.59 14.80
C TYR A 208 12.77 -1.18 15.91
N ASP A 209 11.60 -0.67 15.55
CA ASP A 209 10.48 -0.49 16.48
C ASP A 209 9.65 -1.79 16.51
N PRO A 210 9.67 -2.57 17.61
CA PRO A 210 8.86 -3.78 17.73
C PRO A 210 7.36 -3.50 17.62
N SER A 211 6.93 -2.28 17.94
CA SER A 211 5.53 -1.86 17.87
C SER A 211 5.04 -1.65 16.43
N ALA A 212 5.95 -1.43 15.48
CA ALA A 212 5.64 -1.32 14.05
C ALA A 212 5.13 -2.65 13.43
N PHE A 213 5.38 -3.79 14.09
CA PHE A 213 4.86 -5.10 13.68
C PHE A 213 3.46 -5.42 14.23
N GLY A 214 2.83 -4.43 14.88
CA GLY A 214 1.50 -4.53 15.46
C GLY A 214 1.51 -5.30 16.78
N ASN A 215 0.90 -4.70 17.81
CA ASN A 215 0.60 -5.31 19.12
C ASN A 215 -0.35 -6.54 19.04
N GLY A 216 -0.49 -7.17 17.88
CA GLY A 216 -1.34 -8.35 17.66
C GLY A 216 -0.66 -9.70 17.89
N TYR A 217 0.68 -9.73 18.08
CA TYR A 217 1.44 -10.97 18.25
C TYR A 217 1.96 -11.21 19.65
N PHE A 218 1.84 -10.22 20.54
CA PHE A 218 2.36 -10.28 21.89
C PHE A 218 1.32 -9.75 22.86
N ASN A 219 1.09 -10.48 23.97
CA ASN A 219 0.27 -9.96 25.06
C ASN A 219 0.98 -8.77 25.75
N SER A 220 0.30 -8.09 26.67
CA SER A 220 0.86 -6.96 27.44
C SER A 220 2.06 -7.33 28.34
N HIS A 221 2.54 -8.58 28.26
CA HIS A 221 3.69 -9.10 29.00
C HIS A 221 4.82 -9.56 28.05
N GLY A 222 4.72 -9.32 26.74
CA GLY A 222 5.79 -9.62 25.79
C GLY A 222 5.93 -11.11 25.43
N GLU A 223 4.92 -11.93 25.73
CA GLU A 223 4.89 -13.34 25.32
C GLU A 223 4.22 -13.49 23.96
N ARG A 224 4.79 -14.33 23.08
CA ARG A 224 4.18 -14.68 21.78
C ARG A 224 2.81 -15.34 22.02
N ILE A 225 1.78 -14.82 21.36
CA ILE A 225 0.47 -15.48 21.25
C ILE A 225 0.55 -16.65 20.27
#